data_AF-A0A520JPB2-F1
#
_entry.id   AF-A0A520JPB2-F1
#
_cell.length_a   1.000
_cell.length_b   1.000
_cell.length_c   1.000
_cell.angle_alpha   90.00
_cell.angle_beta   90.00
_cell.angle_gamma   90.00
#
_symmetry.space_group_name_H-M   'P 1'
#
loop_
_entity.id
_entity.type
_entity.pdbx_description
1 polymer ?
#
loop_
_entity_poly.entity_id
_entity_poly.type
_entity_poly.pdbx_seq_one_letter_code
_entity_poly.pdbx_strand_id
1 'polypeptide(L)'
;MGTVANRCATIAPSGIEIIVGLPHLARGALLARAIALQAPVLISANCLSRWRKADGWRDWTGWRTGTLASAADLASIDLDSAGYTMTVAYNGMPWSIDDYMALAASYPFRRVASADYCCEVQVAHDREEVRDRISRTIATNRECHARALDLGIRERFMPVLQGRTPDDYLRCLDKLDGLILPGTVVGIGSMCRRPIHGPEGLIAVVERLSRDFPIGARMHAFGVKGDALPYLAPFAHRVASIDSQAYGIAARQDAHRRGVRKTDFLVADHLERWYRQQCARTASPSRLLPEADEAVPPSPGPVDPWEDAITLARQQIRDLIESGDLDHDEITAGWVEAWAADLFNERREAA
;
A
#
# COMPACT_ATOMS: atom_id res chain seq x y z
N MET A 1 -11.82 -44.97 9.87
CA MET A 1 -10.69 -44.28 9.23
C MET A 1 -11.20 -43.66 7.94
N GLY A 2 -11.17 -42.36 7.67
CA GLY A 2 -11.02 -41.17 8.49
C GLY A 2 -11.89 -40.09 7.81
N THR A 3 -12.66 -39.38 8.60
CA THR A 3 -13.64 -38.39 8.12
C THR A 3 -12.89 -37.17 7.61
N VAL A 4 -13.01 -36.88 6.31
CA VAL A 4 -12.52 -35.63 5.72
C VAL A 4 -13.37 -34.50 6.32
N ALA A 5 -12.76 -33.72 7.21
CA ALA A 5 -13.36 -32.53 7.78
C ALA A 5 -13.63 -31.53 6.65
N ASN A 6 -14.90 -31.42 6.28
CA ASN A 6 -15.42 -30.43 5.37
C ASN A 6 -15.19 -29.04 6.02
N ARG A 7 -14.14 -28.33 5.60
CA ARG A 7 -13.88 -26.97 6.06
C ARG A 7 -15.02 -26.10 5.53
N CYS A 8 -15.87 -25.68 6.46
CA CYS A 8 -16.93 -24.71 6.27
C CYS A 8 -16.42 -23.55 5.40
N ALA A 9 -17.02 -23.35 4.24
CA ALA A 9 -16.85 -22.14 3.46
C ALA A 9 -17.31 -20.98 4.34
N THR A 10 -16.35 -20.19 4.83
CA THR A 10 -16.63 -18.95 5.54
C THR A 10 -17.35 -18.02 4.58
N ILE A 11 -18.66 -17.86 4.79
CA ILE A 11 -19.44 -16.77 4.23
C ILE A 11 -18.67 -15.49 4.57
N ALA A 12 -18.15 -14.79 3.56
CA ALA A 12 -17.44 -13.54 3.77
C ALA A 12 -18.36 -12.59 4.57
N PRO A 13 -17.88 -11.98 5.67
CA PRO A 13 -18.70 -11.07 6.45
C PRO A 13 -19.26 -9.98 5.53
N SER A 14 -20.55 -9.65 5.72
CA SER A 14 -21.33 -8.74 4.87
C SER A 14 -20.94 -7.26 5.07
N GLY A 15 -19.64 -6.94 5.01
CA GLY A 15 -19.10 -5.60 5.22
C GLY A 15 -17.59 -5.53 5.02
N ILE A 16 -17.06 -4.30 5.08
CA ILE A 16 -15.63 -4.00 4.99
C ILE A 16 -14.96 -4.39 6.32
N GLU A 17 -13.94 -5.24 6.28
CA GLU A 17 -13.18 -5.62 7.47
C GLU A 17 -12.31 -4.45 7.97
N ILE A 18 -12.34 -4.20 9.28
CA ILE A 18 -11.49 -3.19 9.92
C ILE A 18 -10.24 -3.87 10.47
N ILE A 19 -9.07 -3.41 10.05
CA ILE A 19 -7.78 -3.94 10.47
C ILE A 19 -7.06 -2.93 11.35
N VAL A 20 -6.51 -3.41 12.45
CA VAL A 20 -5.77 -2.61 13.42
C VAL A 20 -4.30 -2.58 13.04
N GLY A 21 -3.76 -1.40 12.70
CA GLY A 21 -2.33 -1.24 12.44
C GLY A 21 -1.52 -1.21 13.74
N LEU A 22 -0.79 -2.25 14.10
CA LEU A 22 0.04 -2.25 15.31
C LEU A 22 1.45 -1.70 15.05
N PRO A 23 1.97 -0.78 15.89
CA PRO A 23 3.33 -0.24 15.74
C PRO A 23 4.44 -1.19 16.20
N HIS A 24 4.11 -2.19 17.02
CA HIS A 24 5.02 -3.23 17.49
C HIS A 24 4.26 -4.47 17.97
N LEU A 25 4.97 -5.60 18.01
CA LEU A 25 4.50 -6.87 18.59
C LEU A 25 5.09 -7.15 19.98
N ALA A 26 5.63 -6.14 20.67
CA ALA A 26 6.09 -6.30 22.04
C ALA A 26 4.94 -6.71 22.97
N ARG A 27 5.18 -7.69 23.85
CA ARG A 27 4.20 -8.10 24.87
C ARG A 27 3.90 -6.92 25.79
N GLY A 28 2.61 -6.59 25.91
CA GLY A 28 2.15 -5.44 26.68
C GLY A 28 0.67 -5.17 26.45
N ALA A 29 0.19 -4.07 27.03
CA ALA A 29 -1.22 -3.70 27.01
C ALA A 29 -1.79 -3.57 25.60
N LEU A 30 -0.99 -3.07 24.65
CA LEU A 30 -1.44 -2.84 23.28
C LEU A 30 -1.73 -4.15 22.53
N LEU A 31 -0.76 -5.08 22.55
CA LEU A 31 -0.92 -6.40 21.94
C LEU A 31 -2.02 -7.20 22.64
N ALA A 32 -2.05 -7.19 23.98
CA ALA A 32 -3.08 -7.87 24.76
C ALA A 32 -4.49 -7.36 24.42
N ARG A 33 -4.66 -6.06 24.16
CA ARG A 33 -5.94 -5.49 23.76
C ARG A 33 -6.37 -5.93 22.36
N ALA A 34 -5.44 -5.98 21.41
CA ALA A 34 -5.72 -6.49 20.06
C ALA A 34 -6.17 -7.97 20.10
N ILE A 35 -5.48 -8.81 20.90
CA ILE A 35 -5.85 -10.21 21.14
C ILE A 35 -7.24 -10.30 21.78
N ALA A 36 -7.51 -9.55 22.85
CA ALA A 36 -8.79 -9.58 23.55
C ALA A 36 -9.98 -9.17 22.66
N LEU A 37 -9.75 -8.25 21.72
CA LEU A 37 -10.75 -7.83 20.73
C LEU A 37 -10.92 -8.81 19.57
N GLN A 38 -10.02 -9.79 19.43
CA GLN A 38 -9.91 -10.65 18.24
C GLN A 38 -9.87 -9.82 16.95
N ALA A 39 -9.23 -8.66 17.00
CA ALA A 39 -9.13 -7.77 15.85
C ALA A 39 -8.07 -8.33 14.88
N PRO A 40 -8.34 -8.37 13.57
CA PRO A 40 -7.30 -8.61 12.59
C PRO A 40 -6.30 -7.46 12.65
N VAL A 41 -5.01 -7.80 12.56
CA VAL A 41 -3.91 -6.84 12.70
C VAL A 41 -3.13 -6.72 11.40
N LEU A 42 -2.60 -5.52 11.16
CA LEU A 42 -1.55 -5.29 10.17
C LEU A 42 -0.33 -4.73 10.88
N ILE A 43 0.86 -5.19 10.50
CA ILE A 43 2.13 -4.58 10.90
C ILE A 43 2.92 -4.15 9.67
N SER A 44 3.65 -3.05 9.79
CA SER A 44 4.65 -2.65 8.80
C SER A 44 5.92 -3.47 8.99
N ALA A 45 6.62 -3.87 7.93
CA ALA A 45 7.89 -4.61 8.00
C ALA A 45 8.91 -3.91 8.92
N ASN A 46 8.92 -2.57 8.91
CA ASN A 46 9.78 -1.76 9.77
C ASN A 46 9.56 -1.99 11.27
N CYS A 47 8.38 -2.48 11.69
CA CYS A 47 8.10 -2.96 13.05
C CYS A 47 9.14 -3.99 13.53
N LEU A 48 9.71 -4.75 12.59
CA LEU A 48 10.63 -5.84 12.84
C LEU A 48 12.08 -5.47 12.54
N SER A 49 12.39 -4.23 12.16
CA SER A 49 13.76 -3.86 11.77
C SER A 49 14.73 -3.81 12.97
N ARG A 50 15.94 -4.35 12.76
CA ARG A 50 17.12 -4.08 13.59
C ARG A 50 17.86 -2.90 13.00
N TRP A 51 18.13 -1.92 13.86
CA TRP A 51 18.88 -0.73 13.50
C TRP A 51 20.11 -0.61 14.38
N ARG A 52 21.27 -0.41 13.77
CA ARG A 52 22.49 0.03 14.43
C ARG A 52 22.60 1.54 14.28
N LYS A 53 23.13 2.21 15.30
CA LYS A 53 23.60 3.60 15.16
C LYS A 53 25.09 3.53 14.82
N ALA A 54 25.46 3.97 13.62
CA ALA A 54 26.84 4.16 13.21
C ALA A 54 26.97 5.62 12.76
N ASP A 55 27.93 6.35 13.34
CA ASP A 55 28.37 7.68 12.86
C ASP A 55 27.24 8.70 12.56
N GLY A 56 26.20 8.71 13.41
CA GLY A 56 25.05 9.63 13.29
C GLY A 56 23.92 9.15 12.38
N TRP A 57 24.13 8.08 11.62
CA TRP A 57 23.14 7.47 10.73
C TRP A 57 22.61 6.14 11.31
N ARG A 58 21.40 5.74 10.85
CA ARG A 58 20.77 4.48 11.24
C ARG A 58 20.94 3.48 10.12
N ASP A 59 21.73 2.44 10.37
CA ASP A 59 21.93 1.37 9.42
C ASP A 59 21.02 0.20 9.74
N TRP A 60 20.28 -0.26 8.74
CA TRP A 60 19.49 -1.48 8.85
C TRP A 60 20.42 -2.70 8.87
N THR A 61 20.12 -3.67 9.74
CA THR A 61 21.01 -4.82 10.03
C THR A 61 20.25 -6.15 10.09
N GLY A 62 19.06 -6.22 9.50
CA GLY A 62 18.22 -7.43 9.51
C GLY A 62 16.96 -7.33 10.36
N TRP A 63 16.26 -8.47 10.49
CA TRP A 63 14.94 -8.56 11.14
C TRP A 63 14.99 -9.07 12.60
N ARG A 64 14.07 -8.61 13.43
CA ARG A 64 13.79 -9.03 14.82
C ARG A 64 12.61 -10.01 14.84
N THR A 65 12.70 -11.09 14.08
CA THR A 65 11.61 -12.08 13.93
C THR A 65 11.17 -12.74 15.24
N GLY A 66 12.02 -12.75 16.29
CA GLY A 66 11.66 -13.31 17.59
C GLY A 66 10.41 -12.68 18.26
N THR A 67 10.04 -11.44 17.90
CA THR A 67 8.79 -10.82 18.41
C THR A 67 7.52 -11.41 17.79
N LEU A 68 7.61 -12.05 16.62
CA LEU A 68 6.50 -12.73 15.95
C LEU A 68 5.92 -13.88 16.78
N ALA A 69 6.72 -14.46 17.69
CA ALA A 69 6.23 -15.45 18.65
C ALA A 69 5.10 -14.89 19.54
N SER A 70 5.03 -13.58 19.73
CA SER A 70 3.95 -12.94 20.50
C SER A 70 2.65 -12.77 19.69
N ALA A 71 2.68 -12.99 18.37
CA ALA A 71 1.52 -12.86 17.50
C ALA A 71 0.66 -14.13 17.43
N ALA A 72 1.06 -15.22 18.09
CA ALA A 72 0.38 -16.53 18.01
C ALA A 72 -1.10 -16.48 18.40
N ASP A 73 -1.48 -15.60 19.34
CA ASP A 73 -2.86 -15.46 19.84
C ASP A 73 -3.67 -14.39 19.10
N LEU A 74 -3.10 -13.73 18.07
CA LEU A 74 -3.85 -12.79 17.23
C LEU A 74 -4.79 -13.55 16.29
N ALA A 75 -5.97 -12.97 16.03
CA ALA A 75 -6.93 -13.54 15.09
C ALA A 75 -6.34 -13.71 13.67
N SER A 76 -5.57 -12.70 13.23
CA SER A 76 -4.74 -12.77 12.03
C SER A 76 -3.74 -11.62 12.02
N ILE A 77 -2.66 -11.78 11.25
CA ILE A 77 -1.67 -10.73 11.03
C ILE A 77 -1.34 -10.59 9.54
N ASP A 78 -1.52 -9.40 9.00
CA ASP A 78 -1.08 -9.00 7.67
C ASP A 78 0.25 -8.24 7.76
N LEU A 79 1.08 -8.35 6.72
CA LEU A 79 2.36 -7.68 6.60
C LEU A 79 2.28 -6.59 5.51
N ASP A 80 2.53 -5.35 5.90
CA ASP A 80 2.77 -4.20 5.03
C ASP A 80 4.27 -4.04 4.75
N SER A 81 4.63 -3.62 3.53
CA SER A 81 6.00 -3.50 3.06
C SER A 81 6.79 -2.35 3.70
N ALA A 82 6.10 -1.40 4.33
CA ALA A 82 6.66 -0.14 4.84
C ALA A 82 7.06 0.91 3.78
N GLY A 83 6.66 0.77 2.50
CA GLY A 83 7.08 1.64 1.39
C GLY A 83 7.02 3.15 1.71
N TYR A 84 5.90 3.63 2.24
CA TYR A 84 5.75 5.04 2.66
C TYR A 84 6.68 5.43 3.81
N THR A 85 6.70 4.62 4.87
CA THR A 85 7.48 4.95 6.08
C THR A 85 8.98 4.97 5.77
N MET A 86 9.45 4.05 4.92
CA MET A 86 10.84 3.96 4.53
C MET A 86 11.25 5.09 3.60
N THR A 87 10.40 5.45 2.63
CA THR A 87 10.66 6.61 1.78
C THR A 87 10.79 7.90 2.60
N VAL A 88 9.83 8.18 3.49
CA VAL A 88 9.83 9.44 4.26
C VAL A 88 10.96 9.51 5.30
N ALA A 89 11.32 8.40 5.92
CA ALA A 89 12.31 8.39 7.00
C ALA A 89 13.75 8.11 6.54
N TYR A 90 13.92 7.43 5.40
CA TYR A 90 15.21 6.86 4.96
C TYR A 90 15.48 7.04 3.46
N ASN A 91 14.64 7.78 2.72
CA ASN A 91 14.77 8.00 1.28
C ASN A 91 14.71 6.72 0.42
N GLY A 92 14.11 5.65 0.94
CA GLY A 92 14.01 4.37 0.25
C GLY A 92 13.93 3.21 1.23
N MET A 93 13.65 2.01 0.72
CA MET A 93 13.71 0.78 1.52
C MET A 93 15.17 0.42 1.79
N PRO A 94 15.58 0.26 3.06
CA PRO A 94 16.97 -0.02 3.41
C PRO A 94 17.32 -1.52 3.35
N TRP A 95 16.40 -2.35 2.85
CA TRP A 95 16.53 -3.80 2.69
C TRP A 95 16.22 -4.18 1.25
N SER A 96 16.78 -5.30 0.80
CA SER A 96 16.47 -5.85 -0.52
C SER A 96 15.07 -6.47 -0.59
N ILE A 97 14.56 -6.69 -1.80
CA ILE A 97 13.33 -7.48 -1.99
C ILE A 97 13.49 -8.90 -1.45
N ASP A 98 14.67 -9.51 -1.63
CA ASP A 98 14.96 -10.84 -1.09
C ASP A 98 14.90 -10.86 0.45
N ASP A 99 15.46 -9.86 1.13
CA ASP A 99 15.35 -9.73 2.59
C ASP A 99 13.90 -9.58 3.05
N TYR A 100 13.11 -8.76 2.34
CA TYR A 100 11.70 -8.56 2.64
C TYR A 100 10.88 -9.85 2.43
N MET A 101 11.11 -10.55 1.33
CA MET A 101 10.39 -11.77 1.00
C MET A 101 10.80 -12.94 1.90
N ALA A 102 12.06 -12.99 2.36
CA ALA A 102 12.49 -13.91 3.40
C ALA A 102 11.74 -13.66 4.73
N LEU A 103 11.51 -12.39 5.10
CA LEU A 103 10.65 -12.05 6.24
C LEU A 103 9.22 -12.52 6.02
N ALA A 104 8.63 -12.26 4.85
CA ALA A 104 7.28 -12.66 4.50
C ALA A 104 7.06 -14.19 4.58
N ALA A 105 8.08 -14.98 4.22
CA ALA A 105 8.05 -16.43 4.34
C ALA A 105 8.29 -16.94 5.78
N SER A 106 8.93 -16.15 6.64
CA SER A 106 9.32 -16.58 8.00
C SER A 106 8.16 -16.79 8.98
N TYR A 107 6.94 -16.37 8.63
CA TYR A 107 5.76 -16.48 9.47
C TYR A 107 4.49 -16.64 8.63
N PRO A 108 3.45 -17.35 9.12
CA PRO A 108 2.18 -17.52 8.42
C PRO A 108 1.31 -16.24 8.49
N PHE A 109 1.82 -15.12 7.98
CA PHE A 109 1.03 -13.91 7.76
C PHE A 109 -0.19 -14.24 6.89
N ARG A 110 -1.37 -13.74 7.25
CA ARG A 110 -2.61 -13.93 6.48
C ARG A 110 -2.49 -13.32 5.08
N ARG A 111 -1.90 -12.12 4.98
CA ARG A 111 -1.54 -11.46 3.72
C ARG A 111 -0.18 -10.80 3.81
N VAL A 112 0.53 -10.70 2.70
CA VAL A 112 1.82 -10.04 2.53
C VAL A 112 1.70 -9.06 1.37
N ALA A 113 1.72 -7.76 1.66
CA ALA A 113 1.73 -6.73 0.64
C ALA A 113 3.02 -6.79 -0.19
N SER A 114 2.92 -6.57 -1.50
CA SER A 114 4.11 -6.27 -2.31
C SER A 114 4.85 -5.06 -1.73
N ALA A 115 6.17 -5.06 -1.85
CA ALA A 115 6.92 -3.81 -1.78
C ALA A 115 6.47 -2.87 -2.90
N ASP A 116 6.40 -1.58 -2.59
CA ASP A 116 5.70 -0.59 -3.40
C ASP A 116 6.26 0.82 -3.23
N TYR A 117 5.96 1.66 -4.21
CA TYR A 117 6.48 3.02 -4.33
C TYR A 117 5.31 4.00 -4.25
N CYS A 118 5.10 4.53 -3.04
CA CYS A 118 4.01 5.42 -2.71
C CYS A 118 4.02 6.75 -3.49
N CYS A 119 2.84 7.28 -3.81
CA CYS A 119 2.58 8.39 -4.73
C CYS A 119 1.87 9.57 -4.04
N GLU A 120 1.91 9.67 -2.71
CA GLU A 120 1.37 10.81 -1.97
C GLU A 120 2.11 12.11 -2.34
N VAL A 121 1.41 13.24 -2.26
CA VAL A 121 1.94 14.58 -2.60
C VAL A 121 3.19 15.00 -1.81
N GLN A 122 3.44 14.36 -0.67
CA GLN A 122 4.61 14.62 0.18
C GLN A 122 5.85 13.83 -0.26
N VAL A 123 5.68 12.92 -1.21
CA VAL A 123 6.71 12.00 -1.70
C VAL A 123 6.92 12.21 -3.20
N ALA A 124 5.84 12.28 -3.97
CA ALA A 124 5.89 12.58 -5.40
C ALA A 124 5.37 14.00 -5.65
N HIS A 125 6.21 14.94 -6.02
CA HIS A 125 5.86 16.36 -6.07
C HIS A 125 5.20 16.74 -7.40
N ASP A 126 5.51 16.01 -8.47
CA ASP A 126 4.98 16.25 -9.81
C ASP A 126 4.44 14.95 -10.46
N ARG A 127 3.93 15.09 -11.70
CA ARG A 127 3.34 13.97 -12.46
C ARG A 127 4.38 12.97 -12.97
N GLU A 128 5.62 13.39 -13.20
CA GLU A 128 6.69 12.49 -13.63
C GLU A 128 7.15 11.59 -12.49
N GLU A 129 7.32 12.14 -11.29
CA GLU A 129 7.61 11.36 -10.08
C GLU A 129 6.49 10.36 -9.78
N VAL A 130 5.22 10.74 -9.98
CA VAL A 130 4.10 9.78 -9.85
C VAL A 130 4.24 8.64 -10.87
N ARG A 131 4.51 8.94 -12.15
CA ARG A 131 4.65 7.92 -13.21
C ARG A 131 5.84 6.99 -12.97
N ASP A 132 6.98 7.52 -12.53
CA ASP A 132 8.15 6.74 -12.16
C ASP A 132 7.82 5.76 -11.03
N ARG A 133 7.18 6.24 -9.97
CA ARG A 133 6.81 5.42 -8.81
C ARG A 133 5.77 4.34 -9.13
N ILE A 134 4.82 4.62 -10.03
CA ILE A 134 3.91 3.58 -10.55
C ILE A 134 4.70 2.48 -11.28
N SER A 135 5.68 2.87 -12.10
CA SER A 135 6.51 1.93 -12.88
C SER A 135 7.38 1.05 -11.97
N ARG A 136 8.03 1.65 -10.97
CA ARG A 136 8.77 0.92 -9.91
C ARG A 136 7.86 -0.04 -9.13
N THR A 137 6.64 0.39 -8.83
CA THR A 137 5.63 -0.48 -8.17
C THR A 137 5.25 -1.66 -9.05
N ILE A 138 5.06 -1.47 -10.35
CA ILE A 138 4.75 -2.57 -11.29
C ILE A 138 5.90 -3.58 -11.33
N ALA A 139 7.13 -3.12 -11.49
CA ALA A 139 8.33 -3.96 -11.50
C ALA A 139 8.45 -4.76 -10.18
N THR A 140 8.30 -4.07 -9.05
CA THR A 140 8.41 -4.68 -7.72
C THR A 140 7.30 -5.69 -7.44
N ASN A 141 6.07 -5.44 -7.92
CA ASN A 141 5.00 -6.44 -7.84
C ASN A 141 5.36 -7.72 -8.58
N ARG A 142 5.97 -7.62 -9.78
CA ARG A 142 6.40 -8.78 -10.56
C ARG A 142 7.51 -9.54 -9.85
N GLU A 143 8.50 -8.83 -9.33
CA GLU A 143 9.60 -9.43 -8.59
C GLU A 143 9.10 -10.12 -7.30
N CYS A 144 8.34 -9.41 -6.47
CA CYS A 144 7.78 -9.97 -5.24
C CYS A 144 6.85 -11.16 -5.52
N HIS A 145 6.06 -11.12 -6.59
CA HIS A 145 5.22 -12.25 -7.00
C HIS A 145 6.05 -13.47 -7.41
N ALA A 146 7.13 -13.28 -8.18
CA ALA A 146 8.06 -14.36 -8.52
C ALA A 146 8.70 -14.98 -7.27
N ARG A 147 9.19 -14.15 -6.33
CA ARG A 147 9.71 -14.65 -5.06
C ARG A 147 8.63 -15.35 -4.21
N ALA A 148 7.40 -14.86 -4.23
CA ALA A 148 6.29 -15.49 -3.52
C ALA A 148 5.96 -16.88 -4.08
N LEU A 149 6.09 -17.08 -5.39
CA LEU A 149 6.00 -18.40 -6.03
C LEU A 149 7.11 -19.33 -5.54
N ASP A 150 8.36 -18.89 -5.62
CA ASP A 150 9.53 -19.68 -5.21
C ASP A 150 9.49 -20.09 -3.74
N LEU A 151 9.02 -19.19 -2.88
CA LEU A 151 8.89 -19.41 -1.45
C LEU A 151 7.63 -20.20 -1.06
N GLY A 152 6.73 -20.48 -2.00
CA GLY A 152 5.48 -21.21 -1.75
C GLY A 152 4.49 -20.43 -0.89
N ILE A 153 4.43 -19.10 -1.06
CA ILE A 153 3.59 -18.19 -0.27
C ILE A 153 2.64 -17.34 -1.14
N ARG A 154 2.50 -17.71 -2.42
CA ARG A 154 1.71 -16.96 -3.43
C ARG A 154 0.27 -16.72 -3.00
N GLU A 155 -0.37 -17.68 -2.33
CA GLU A 155 -1.75 -17.56 -1.84
C GLU A 155 -1.94 -16.48 -0.77
N ARG A 156 -0.83 -16.01 -0.16
CA ARG A 156 -0.80 -14.92 0.83
C ARG A 156 -0.35 -13.60 0.21
N PHE A 157 0.13 -13.62 -1.04
CA PHE A 157 0.64 -12.43 -1.71
C PHE A 157 -0.50 -11.47 -2.08
N MET A 158 -0.31 -10.20 -1.71
CA MET A 158 -1.23 -9.11 -1.97
C MET A 158 -0.52 -8.08 -2.86
N PRO A 159 -0.73 -8.10 -4.19
CA PRO A 159 -0.15 -7.10 -5.07
C PRO A 159 -0.68 -5.70 -4.71
N VAL A 160 0.10 -4.66 -4.97
CA VAL A 160 -0.25 -3.28 -4.61
C VAL A 160 -0.36 -2.40 -5.85
N LEU A 161 -1.48 -1.70 -6.00
CA LEU A 161 -1.67 -0.65 -6.98
C LEU A 161 -1.27 0.71 -6.40
N GLN A 162 -0.57 1.52 -7.19
CA GLN A 162 -0.18 2.88 -6.84
C GLN A 162 -0.67 3.88 -7.89
N GLY A 163 -0.84 5.14 -7.47
CA GLY A 163 -1.30 6.21 -8.34
C GLY A 163 -1.73 7.47 -7.59
N ARG A 164 -1.99 8.55 -8.34
CA ARG A 164 -2.58 9.79 -7.82
C ARG A 164 -3.98 10.01 -8.38
N THR A 165 -4.18 9.90 -9.68
CA THR A 165 -5.51 10.00 -10.31
C THR A 165 -6.17 8.62 -10.41
N PRO A 166 -7.49 8.52 -10.61
CA PRO A 166 -8.15 7.23 -10.87
C PRO A 166 -7.52 6.44 -12.04
N ASP A 167 -7.13 7.13 -13.12
CA ASP A 167 -6.52 6.48 -14.29
C ASP A 167 -5.10 5.96 -14.03
N ASP A 168 -4.35 6.57 -13.10
CA ASP A 168 -3.05 6.03 -12.67
C ASP A 168 -3.20 4.61 -12.10
N TYR A 169 -4.26 4.38 -11.33
CA TYR A 169 -4.53 3.06 -10.74
C TYR A 169 -4.99 2.05 -11.79
N LEU A 170 -5.74 2.47 -12.82
CA LEU A 170 -6.08 1.60 -13.94
C LEU A 170 -4.85 1.21 -14.76
N ARG A 171 -3.96 2.15 -15.07
CA ARG A 171 -2.68 1.84 -15.71
C ARG A 171 -1.89 0.79 -14.92
N CYS A 172 -1.84 0.96 -13.60
CA CYS A 172 -1.17 0.00 -12.72
C CYS A 172 -1.86 -1.37 -12.75
N LEU A 173 -3.19 -1.39 -12.70
CA LEU A 173 -4.00 -2.61 -12.80
C LEU A 173 -3.76 -3.36 -14.11
N ASP A 174 -3.84 -2.67 -15.25
CA ASP A 174 -3.65 -3.24 -16.59
C ASP A 174 -2.28 -3.90 -16.74
N LYS A 175 -1.23 -3.26 -16.20
CA LYS A 175 0.14 -3.80 -16.23
C LYS A 175 0.33 -5.02 -15.32
N LEU A 176 -0.62 -5.30 -14.43
CA LEU A 176 -0.62 -6.42 -13.49
C LEU A 176 -1.71 -7.47 -13.79
N ASP A 177 -2.39 -7.38 -14.95
CA ASP A 177 -3.57 -8.18 -15.31
C ASP A 177 -3.35 -9.72 -15.27
N GLY A 178 -2.11 -10.21 -15.34
CA GLY A 178 -1.79 -11.64 -15.15
C GLY A 178 -1.55 -12.09 -13.70
N LEU A 179 -1.36 -11.16 -12.77
CA LEU A 179 -0.98 -11.44 -11.37
C LEU A 179 -2.21 -11.47 -10.44
N ILE A 180 -3.31 -10.85 -10.83
CA ILE A 180 -4.50 -10.70 -10.00
C ILE A 180 -5.51 -11.79 -10.36
N LEU A 181 -5.36 -12.94 -9.69
CA LEU A 181 -6.28 -14.07 -9.83
C LEU A 181 -7.61 -13.82 -9.08
N PRO A 182 -8.69 -14.55 -9.44
CA PRO A 182 -9.93 -14.52 -8.67
C PRO A 182 -9.69 -14.87 -7.19
N GLY A 183 -10.27 -14.08 -6.29
CA GLY A 183 -10.09 -14.21 -4.84
C GLY A 183 -8.87 -13.46 -4.27
N THR A 184 -7.99 -12.92 -5.12
CA THR A 184 -6.88 -12.09 -4.66
C THR A 184 -7.40 -10.83 -3.99
N VAL A 185 -6.85 -10.52 -2.81
CA VAL A 185 -6.97 -9.18 -2.25
C VAL A 185 -5.79 -8.35 -2.75
N VAL A 186 -6.09 -7.20 -3.34
CA VAL A 186 -5.10 -6.28 -3.90
C VAL A 186 -5.04 -5.05 -3.01
N GLY A 187 -3.84 -4.66 -2.60
CA GLY A 187 -3.60 -3.44 -1.85
C GLY A 187 -3.75 -2.20 -2.73
N ILE A 188 -4.41 -1.17 -2.23
CA ILE A 188 -4.56 0.12 -2.91
C ILE A 188 -3.78 1.16 -2.10
N GLY A 189 -2.60 1.51 -2.60
CA GLY A 189 -1.66 2.44 -1.99
C GLY A 189 -2.06 3.91 -2.18
N SER A 190 -1.33 4.82 -1.52
CA SER A 190 -1.57 6.28 -1.59
C SER A 190 -2.98 6.72 -1.21
N MET A 191 -3.62 5.96 -0.33
CA MET A 191 -4.96 6.26 0.21
C MET A 191 -4.91 7.01 1.54
N CYS A 192 -3.80 6.88 2.28
CA CYS A 192 -3.61 7.58 3.54
C CYS A 192 -3.59 9.10 3.30
N ARG A 193 -4.39 9.85 4.09
CA ARG A 193 -4.55 11.32 4.00
C ARG A 193 -5.21 11.83 2.70
N ARG A 194 -5.55 10.95 1.76
CA ARG A 194 -6.32 11.31 0.57
C ARG A 194 -7.67 11.91 0.99
N PRO A 195 -8.13 13.03 0.41
CA PRO A 195 -9.47 13.54 0.63
C PRO A 195 -10.51 12.48 0.27
N ILE A 196 -11.64 12.43 0.99
CA ILE A 196 -12.73 11.50 0.65
C ILE A 196 -13.33 11.84 -0.72
N HIS A 197 -13.43 13.14 -1.02
CA HIS A 197 -14.11 13.71 -2.18
C HIS A 197 -13.12 14.29 -3.20
N GLY A 198 -13.64 14.66 -4.37
CA GLY A 198 -12.89 15.30 -5.46
C GLY A 198 -12.46 14.32 -6.55
N PRO A 199 -11.96 14.82 -7.69
CA PRO A 199 -11.58 14.00 -8.86
C PRO A 199 -10.41 13.05 -8.57
N GLU A 200 -9.51 13.42 -7.65
CA GLU A 200 -8.46 12.56 -7.10
C GLU A 200 -8.83 12.05 -5.70
N GLY A 201 -10.11 12.12 -5.31
CA GLY A 201 -10.58 11.66 -4.01
C GLY A 201 -10.51 10.15 -3.87
N LEU A 202 -10.53 9.68 -2.62
CA LEU A 202 -10.55 8.25 -2.30
C LEU A 202 -11.72 7.53 -2.99
N ILE A 203 -12.91 8.14 -2.97
CA ILE A 203 -14.09 7.51 -3.57
C ILE A 203 -14.01 7.52 -5.10
N ALA A 204 -13.45 8.55 -5.74
CA ALA A 204 -13.27 8.57 -7.19
C ALA A 204 -12.37 7.42 -7.67
N VAL A 205 -11.30 7.13 -6.93
CA VAL A 205 -10.43 5.98 -7.24
C VAL A 205 -11.15 4.65 -7.03
N VAL A 206 -11.81 4.46 -5.88
CA VAL A 206 -12.53 3.20 -5.58
C VAL A 206 -13.67 2.96 -6.55
N GLU A 207 -14.42 4.00 -6.90
CA GLU A 207 -15.50 3.92 -7.88
C GLU A 207 -14.95 3.54 -9.26
N ARG A 208 -13.91 4.22 -9.74
CA ARG A 208 -13.29 3.91 -11.03
C ARG A 208 -12.79 2.47 -11.07
N LEU A 209 -12.02 2.06 -10.06
CA LEU A 209 -11.53 0.69 -9.95
C LEU A 209 -12.67 -0.32 -9.86
N SER A 210 -13.77 -0.02 -9.15
CA SER A 210 -14.88 -0.97 -8.97
C SER A 210 -15.56 -1.41 -10.28
N ARG A 211 -15.46 -0.58 -11.32
CA ARG A 211 -16.00 -0.85 -12.66
C ARG A 211 -15.12 -1.83 -13.44
N ASP A 212 -13.80 -1.69 -13.31
CA ASP A 212 -12.80 -2.41 -14.12
C ASP A 212 -12.08 -3.53 -13.33
N PHE A 213 -12.36 -3.68 -12.03
CA PHE A 213 -11.67 -4.64 -11.17
C PHE A 213 -11.94 -6.11 -11.55
N PRO A 214 -10.89 -6.97 -11.61
CA PRO A 214 -11.04 -8.39 -11.91
C PRO A 214 -12.12 -9.08 -11.07
N ILE A 215 -12.89 -9.96 -11.71
CA ILE A 215 -14.00 -10.65 -11.07
C ILE A 215 -13.47 -11.51 -9.90
N GLY A 216 -14.11 -11.35 -8.74
CA GLY A 216 -13.74 -12.09 -7.52
C GLY A 216 -12.54 -11.51 -6.77
N ALA A 217 -11.78 -10.57 -7.34
CA ALA A 217 -10.77 -9.83 -6.61
C ALA A 217 -11.41 -8.73 -5.75
N ARG A 218 -10.76 -8.39 -4.64
CA ARG A 218 -11.21 -7.34 -3.72
C ARG A 218 -10.06 -6.41 -3.33
N MET A 219 -10.39 -5.20 -2.90
CA MET A 219 -9.44 -4.15 -2.54
C MET A 219 -9.17 -4.14 -1.03
N HIS A 220 -7.92 -4.01 -0.65
CA HIS A 220 -7.52 -3.52 0.67
C HIS A 220 -7.06 -2.07 0.54
N ALA A 221 -7.80 -1.11 1.10
CA ALA A 221 -7.43 0.29 0.99
C ALA A 221 -6.56 0.71 2.18
N PHE A 222 -5.29 1.04 1.91
CA PHE A 222 -4.29 1.28 2.95
C PHE A 222 -4.47 2.61 3.68
N GLY A 223 -4.46 2.58 5.02
CA GLY A 223 -4.48 3.79 5.85
C GLY A 223 -5.75 4.64 5.72
N VAL A 224 -6.84 4.07 5.20
CA VAL A 224 -8.13 4.76 5.08
C VAL A 224 -8.73 4.99 6.46
N LYS A 225 -9.18 6.22 6.70
CA LYS A 225 -9.83 6.60 7.96
C LYS A 225 -11.30 6.18 7.94
N GLY A 226 -11.83 5.85 9.12
CA GLY A 226 -13.18 5.30 9.19
C GLY A 226 -14.32 6.32 8.98
N ASP A 227 -14.03 7.60 8.79
CA ASP A 227 -14.99 8.60 8.27
C ASP A 227 -15.33 8.38 6.79
N ALA A 228 -14.48 7.67 6.04
CA ALA A 228 -14.75 7.24 4.68
C ALA A 228 -15.71 6.04 4.60
N LEU A 229 -15.89 5.27 5.67
CA LEU A 229 -16.68 4.02 5.67
C LEU A 229 -18.11 4.17 5.13
N PRO A 230 -18.90 5.20 5.50
CA PRO A 230 -20.24 5.37 4.94
C PRO A 230 -20.26 5.58 3.42
N TYR A 231 -19.20 6.16 2.86
CA TYR A 231 -19.06 6.39 1.41
C TYR A 231 -18.49 5.18 0.68
N LEU A 232 -17.75 4.31 1.39
CA LEU A 232 -17.26 3.03 0.87
C LEU A 232 -18.32 1.92 0.92
N ALA A 233 -19.37 2.07 1.73
CA ALA A 233 -20.42 1.07 1.90
C ALA A 233 -21.05 0.59 0.57
N PRO A 234 -21.35 1.45 -0.43
CA PRO A 234 -21.81 1.00 -1.75
C PRO A 234 -20.83 0.05 -2.46
N PHE A 235 -19.54 0.16 -2.16
CA PHE A 235 -18.46 -0.62 -2.75
C PHE A 235 -18.01 -1.79 -1.86
N ALA A 236 -18.73 -2.13 -0.78
CA ALA A 236 -18.32 -3.17 0.17
C ALA A 236 -18.10 -4.56 -0.47
N HIS A 237 -18.78 -4.84 -1.58
CA HIS A 237 -18.57 -6.05 -2.37
C HIS A 237 -17.19 -6.09 -3.05
N ARG A 238 -16.62 -4.93 -3.40
CA ARG A 238 -15.27 -4.80 -3.96
C ARG A 238 -14.21 -4.47 -2.92
N VAL A 239 -14.55 -3.87 -1.78
CA VAL A 239 -13.58 -3.51 -0.74
C VAL A 239 -13.58 -4.61 0.34
N ALA A 240 -12.48 -5.35 0.44
CA ALA A 240 -12.29 -6.39 1.46
C ALA A 240 -12.07 -5.78 2.85
N SER A 241 -11.14 -4.82 2.93
CA SER A 241 -10.66 -4.32 4.21
C SER A 241 -10.05 -2.93 4.12
N ILE A 242 -10.05 -2.22 5.24
CA ILE A 242 -9.23 -1.03 5.47
C ILE A 242 -8.37 -1.24 6.70
N ASP A 243 -7.22 -0.56 6.79
CA ASP A 243 -6.42 -0.52 8.01
C ASP A 243 -6.22 0.92 8.50
N SER A 244 -5.95 1.04 9.80
CA SER A 244 -5.51 2.32 10.34
C SER A 244 -4.78 2.17 11.67
N GLN A 245 -3.88 3.13 11.92
CA GLN A 245 -3.31 3.42 13.24
C GLN A 245 -3.77 4.79 13.78
N ALA A 246 -4.92 5.32 13.32
CA ALA A 246 -5.41 6.64 13.72
C ALA A 246 -5.58 6.79 15.25
N TYR A 247 -5.89 5.70 15.96
CA TYR A 247 -5.96 5.67 17.42
C TYR A 247 -4.63 6.05 18.11
N GLY A 248 -3.49 5.79 17.46
CA GLY A 248 -2.17 6.18 17.97
C GLY A 248 -1.95 7.69 17.93
N ILE A 249 -2.53 8.38 16.94
CA ILE A 249 -2.55 9.85 16.86
C ILE A 249 -3.50 10.42 17.92
N ALA A 250 -4.70 9.85 18.05
CA ALA A 250 -5.66 10.25 19.08
C ALA A 250 -5.07 10.12 20.49
N ALA A 251 -4.38 9.01 20.79
CA ALA A 251 -3.69 8.81 22.06
C ALA A 251 -2.57 9.84 22.29
N ARG A 252 -1.82 10.21 21.25
CA ARG A 252 -0.78 11.26 21.33
C ARG A 252 -1.40 12.62 21.65
N GLN A 253 -2.47 13.00 20.96
CA GLN A 253 -3.19 14.26 21.20
C GLN A 253 -3.81 14.29 22.60
N ASP A 254 -4.38 13.18 23.06
CA ASP A 254 -4.92 13.06 24.42
C ASP A 254 -3.84 13.21 25.49
N ALA A 255 -2.73 12.48 25.35
CA ALA A 255 -1.59 12.58 26.25
C ALA A 255 -1.06 14.02 26.36
N HIS A 256 -0.91 14.69 25.21
CA HIS A 256 -0.46 16.08 25.14
C HIS A 256 -1.43 17.04 25.85
N ARG A 257 -2.74 16.97 25.54
CA ARG A 257 -3.76 17.82 26.19
C ARG A 257 -3.81 17.65 27.70
N ARG A 258 -3.56 16.42 28.20
CA ARG A 258 -3.57 16.09 29.63
C ARG A 258 -2.23 16.34 30.32
N GLY A 259 -1.17 16.69 29.59
CA GLY A 259 0.17 16.83 30.15
C GLY A 259 0.78 15.53 30.68
N VAL A 260 0.35 14.37 30.15
CA VAL A 260 0.82 13.04 30.62
C VAL A 260 1.66 12.34 29.54
N ARG A 261 2.42 11.32 29.95
CA ARG A 261 3.15 10.46 29.01
C ARG A 261 2.19 9.59 28.21
N LYS A 262 2.48 9.39 26.92
CA LYS A 262 1.75 8.44 26.07
C LYS A 262 2.19 7.01 26.36
N THR A 263 1.55 6.36 27.34
CA THR A 263 1.83 4.96 27.73
C THR A 263 1.10 3.97 26.81
N ASP A 264 1.58 2.73 26.76
CA ASP A 264 0.91 1.66 26.00
C ASP A 264 -0.50 1.37 26.49
N PHE A 265 -0.78 1.51 27.79
CA PHE A 265 -2.13 1.41 28.34
C PHE A 265 -3.06 2.47 27.76
N LEU A 266 -2.61 3.72 27.70
CA LEU A 266 -3.39 4.80 27.09
C LEU A 266 -3.66 4.50 25.61
N VAL A 267 -2.64 4.08 24.87
CA VAL A 267 -2.79 3.73 23.44
C VAL A 267 -3.75 2.55 23.26
N ALA A 268 -3.70 1.54 24.14
CA ALA A 268 -4.60 0.39 24.12
C ALA A 268 -6.06 0.77 24.34
N ASP A 269 -6.35 1.70 25.27
CA ASP A 269 -7.73 2.17 25.50
C ASP A 269 -8.26 2.96 24.29
N HIS A 270 -7.41 3.77 23.65
CA HIS A 270 -7.76 4.45 22.40
C HIS A 270 -7.96 3.46 21.25
N LEU A 271 -7.15 2.41 21.16
CA LEU A 271 -7.29 1.33 20.18
C LEU A 271 -8.65 0.65 20.32
N GLU A 272 -9.01 0.20 21.52
CA GLU A 272 -10.30 -0.50 21.73
C GLU A 272 -11.48 0.39 21.35
N ARG A 273 -11.50 1.63 21.84
CA ARG A 273 -12.57 2.57 21.54
C ARG A 273 -12.68 2.82 20.05
N TRP A 274 -11.54 3.08 19.39
CA TRP A 274 -11.49 3.33 17.96
C TRP A 274 -11.98 2.12 17.16
N TYR A 275 -11.53 0.92 17.49
CA TYR A 275 -11.88 -0.31 16.78
C TYR A 275 -13.38 -0.59 16.87
N ARG A 276 -13.95 -0.57 18.09
CA ARG A 276 -15.39 -0.74 18.30
C ARG A 276 -16.20 0.32 17.54
N GLN A 277 -15.74 1.58 17.53
CA GLN A 277 -16.40 2.64 16.79
C GLN A 277 -16.36 2.40 15.28
N GLN A 278 -15.25 1.92 14.71
CA GLN A 278 -15.16 1.65 13.28
C GLN A 278 -16.03 0.45 12.89
N CYS A 279 -16.05 -0.61 13.69
CA CYS A 279 -16.96 -1.74 13.48
C CYS A 279 -18.43 -1.34 13.57
N ALA A 280 -18.79 -0.36 14.42
CA ALA A 280 -20.16 0.19 14.41
C ALA A 280 -20.45 1.01 13.15
N ARG A 281 -19.45 1.69 12.58
CA ARG A 281 -19.60 2.50 11.36
C ARG A 281 -19.79 1.66 10.10
N THR A 282 -19.26 0.43 10.05
CA THR A 282 -19.51 -0.47 8.91
C THR A 282 -20.99 -0.88 8.80
N ALA A 283 -21.73 -0.80 9.90
CA ALA A 283 -23.19 -1.02 9.93
C ALA A 283 -24.01 0.26 9.69
N SER A 284 -23.37 1.42 9.50
CA SER A 284 -24.08 2.68 9.26
C SER A 284 -24.64 2.75 7.84
N PRO A 285 -25.75 3.49 7.61
CA PRO A 285 -26.30 3.68 6.28
C PRO A 285 -25.27 4.27 5.31
N SER A 286 -25.29 3.76 4.07
CA SER A 286 -24.45 4.28 2.99
C SER A 286 -24.76 5.74 2.71
N ARG A 287 -23.73 6.51 2.36
CA ARG A 287 -23.86 7.88 1.85
C ARG A 287 -23.44 7.91 0.39
N LEU A 288 -24.31 8.44 -0.46
CA LEU A 288 -23.99 8.69 -1.86
C LEU A 288 -23.19 9.99 -1.97
N LEU A 289 -22.27 10.02 -2.92
CA LEU A 289 -21.66 11.26 -3.35
C LEU A 289 -22.54 11.92 -4.42
N PRO A 290 -22.59 13.26 -4.48
CA PRO A 290 -22.97 13.94 -5.71
C PRO A 290 -22.06 13.45 -6.85
N GLU A 291 -22.59 13.33 -8.07
CA GLU A 291 -21.77 13.09 -9.26
C GLU A 291 -20.67 14.15 -9.31
N ALA A 292 -19.42 13.70 -9.45
CA ALA A 292 -18.31 14.61 -9.66
C ALA A 292 -18.34 15.07 -11.12
N ASP A 293 -18.19 16.38 -11.35
CA ASP A 293 -17.98 16.91 -12.69
C ASP A 293 -16.73 16.26 -13.31
N GLU A 294 -16.84 15.80 -14.56
CA GLU A 294 -15.71 15.30 -15.32
C GLU A 294 -14.65 16.41 -15.42
N ALA A 295 -13.45 16.13 -14.91
CA ALA A 295 -12.33 17.05 -15.06
C ALA A 295 -11.93 17.09 -16.54
N VAL A 296 -12.13 18.25 -17.18
CA VAL A 296 -11.67 18.48 -18.55
C VAL A 296 -10.13 18.44 -18.54
N PRO A 297 -9.49 17.52 -19.29
CA PRO A 297 -8.04 17.51 -19.38
C PRO A 297 -7.55 18.84 -19.98
N PRO A 298 -6.45 19.42 -19.48
CA PRO A 298 -5.89 20.64 -20.05
C PRO A 298 -5.57 20.40 -21.53
N SER A 299 -5.91 21.36 -22.39
CA SER A 299 -5.54 21.28 -23.80
C SER A 299 -4.01 21.27 -23.94
N PRO A 300 -3.44 20.34 -24.72
CA PRO A 300 -2.01 20.33 -24.94
C PRO A 300 -1.61 21.63 -25.64
N GLY A 301 -0.71 22.39 -24.99
CA GLY A 301 -0.02 23.50 -25.64
C GLY A 301 0.94 23.00 -26.73
N PRO A 302 1.53 23.90 -27.53
CA PRO A 302 2.60 23.53 -28.45
C PRO A 302 3.73 22.86 -27.67
N VAL A 303 4.15 21.67 -28.11
CA VAL A 303 5.15 20.88 -27.42
C VAL A 303 6.54 21.24 -27.97
N ASP A 304 7.46 21.58 -27.07
CA ASP A 304 8.86 21.79 -27.42
C ASP A 304 9.47 20.43 -27.84
N PRO A 305 10.06 20.32 -29.04
CA PRO A 305 10.63 19.06 -29.51
C PRO A 305 11.68 18.44 -28.56
N TRP A 306 12.38 19.24 -27.76
CA TRP A 306 13.29 18.75 -26.73
C TRP A 306 12.52 18.15 -25.53
N GLU A 307 11.48 18.83 -25.05
CA GLU A 307 10.61 18.32 -23.98
C GLU A 307 9.87 17.04 -24.40
N ASP A 308 9.50 16.93 -25.68
CA ASP A 308 8.97 15.71 -26.28
C ASP A 308 9.99 14.56 -26.24
N ALA A 309 11.26 14.84 -26.55
CA ALA A 309 12.32 13.85 -26.51
C ALA A 309 12.60 13.37 -25.07
N ILE A 310 12.61 14.29 -24.11
CA ILE A 310 12.72 13.98 -22.67
C ILE A 310 11.53 13.12 -22.21
N THR A 311 10.30 13.48 -22.60
CA THR A 311 9.09 12.72 -22.27
C THR A 311 9.15 11.30 -22.84
N LEU A 312 9.59 11.15 -24.09
CA LEU A 312 9.75 9.85 -24.73
C LEU A 312 10.86 9.02 -24.06
N ALA A 313 12.02 9.62 -23.79
CA ALA A 313 13.13 8.93 -23.10
C ALA A 313 12.67 8.39 -21.74
N ARG A 314 11.99 9.21 -20.94
CA ARG A 314 11.42 8.79 -19.65
C ARG A 314 10.41 7.66 -19.81
N GLN A 315 9.59 7.69 -20.86
CA GLN A 315 8.63 6.63 -21.12
C GLN A 315 9.33 5.30 -21.47
N GLN A 316 10.32 5.33 -22.36
CA GLN A 316 11.10 4.14 -22.75
C GLN A 316 11.85 3.54 -21.55
N ILE A 317 12.46 4.40 -20.72
CA ILE A 317 13.13 3.98 -19.49
C ILE A 317 12.14 3.30 -18.53
N ARG A 318 10.95 3.88 -18.33
CA ARG A 318 9.90 3.25 -17.50
C ARG A 318 9.47 1.90 -18.04
N ASP A 319 9.33 1.76 -19.36
CA ASP A 319 8.95 0.48 -19.97
C ASP A 319 10.03 -0.60 -19.72
N LEU A 320 11.32 -0.23 -19.73
CA LEU A 320 12.44 -1.12 -19.36
C LEU A 320 12.46 -1.48 -17.87
N ILE A 321 12.17 -0.52 -16.98
CA ILE A 321 12.00 -0.81 -15.54
C ILE A 321 10.86 -1.80 -15.34
N GLU A 322 9.71 -1.56 -15.99
CA GLU A 322 8.53 -2.39 -15.85
C GLU A 322 8.80 -3.83 -16.32
N SER A 323 9.50 -4.02 -17.45
CA SER A 323 9.88 -5.36 -17.94
C SER A 323 10.95 -6.05 -17.09
N GLY A 324 11.69 -5.29 -16.26
CA GLY A 324 12.82 -5.78 -15.49
C GLY A 324 14.14 -5.81 -16.29
N ASP A 325 14.17 -5.21 -17.47
CA ASP A 325 15.39 -5.07 -18.29
C ASP A 325 16.34 -4.00 -17.74
N LEU A 326 15.84 -3.16 -16.82
CA LEU A 326 16.60 -2.10 -16.16
C LEU A 326 16.27 -2.04 -14.67
N ASP A 327 17.30 -1.95 -13.83
CA ASP A 327 17.12 -1.69 -12.40
C ASP A 327 16.79 -0.19 -12.18
N HIS A 328 15.76 0.07 -11.38
CA HIS A 328 15.30 1.42 -11.09
C HIS A 328 16.22 2.20 -10.15
N ASP A 329 17.09 1.52 -9.41
CA ASP A 329 18.06 2.13 -8.50
C ASP A 329 19.29 2.71 -9.23
N GLU A 330 19.48 2.36 -10.51
CA GLU A 330 20.64 2.78 -11.32
C GLU A 330 20.39 4.03 -12.19
N ILE A 331 19.15 4.54 -12.22
CA ILE A 331 18.73 5.60 -13.14
C ILE A 331 19.00 6.99 -12.56
N THR A 332 19.75 7.81 -13.31
CA THR A 332 20.06 9.20 -12.94
C THR A 332 19.48 10.20 -13.94
N ALA A 333 19.28 11.45 -13.52
CA ALA A 333 18.79 12.52 -14.39
C ALA A 333 19.68 12.74 -15.63
N GLY A 334 21.01 12.64 -15.48
CA GLY A 334 21.94 12.78 -16.59
C GLY A 334 21.84 11.66 -17.63
N TRP A 335 21.42 10.45 -17.22
CA TRP A 335 21.21 9.35 -18.14
C TRP A 335 19.92 9.53 -18.98
N VAL A 336 18.87 10.08 -18.37
CA VAL A 336 17.63 10.46 -19.09
C VAL A 336 17.91 11.54 -20.14
N GLU A 337 18.71 12.55 -19.80
CA GLU A 337 19.09 13.63 -20.73
C GLU A 337 19.92 13.11 -21.91
N ALA A 338 20.86 12.18 -21.66
CA ALA A 338 21.64 11.56 -22.71
C ALA A 338 20.75 10.77 -23.69
N TRP A 339 19.84 9.95 -23.16
CA TRP A 339 18.88 9.19 -23.97
C TRP A 339 17.96 10.12 -24.79
N ALA A 340 17.50 11.22 -24.18
CA ALA A 340 16.70 12.22 -24.88
C ALA A 340 17.48 12.93 -25.99
N ALA A 341 18.78 13.19 -25.79
CA ALA A 341 19.66 13.75 -26.82
C ALA A 341 19.74 12.84 -28.04
N ASP A 342 19.89 11.53 -27.82
CA ASP A 342 19.93 10.55 -28.89
C ASP A 342 18.60 10.54 -29.69
N LEU A 343 17.46 10.44 -29.00
CA LEU A 343 16.13 10.47 -29.62
C LEU A 343 15.84 11.79 -30.38
N PHE A 344 16.29 12.92 -29.83
CA PHE A 344 16.12 14.23 -30.46
C PHE A 344 16.92 14.32 -31.76
N ASN A 345 18.17 13.82 -31.75
CA ASN A 345 19.03 13.81 -32.93
C ASN A 345 18.50 12.86 -34.00
N GLU A 346 18.06 11.65 -33.64
CA GLU A 346 17.44 10.69 -34.58
C GLU A 346 16.22 11.29 -35.29
N ARG A 347 15.35 11.99 -34.56
CA ARG A 347 14.18 12.68 -35.16
C ARG A 347 14.56 13.81 -36.10
N ARG A 348 15.66 14.52 -35.82
CA ARG A 348 16.18 15.59 -36.69
C ARG A 348 16.81 15.04 -37.96
N GLU A 349 17.42 13.86 -37.90
CA GLU A 349 18.02 13.19 -39.07
C GLU A 349 16.97 12.54 -39.98
N ALA A 350 15.80 12.20 -39.43
CA ALA A 350 14.68 11.59 -40.17
C ALA A 350 13.71 12.60 -40.82
N ALA A 351 13.83 13.90 -40.52
CA ALA A 351 13.00 15.00 -41.05
C ALA A 351 13.75 15.76 -42.15
#